data_AF-A0A356NJL6-F1
#
_entry.id   AF-A0A356NJL6-F1
#
_cell.length_a   1.000
_cell.length_b   1.000
_cell.length_c   1.000
_cell.angle_alpha   90.00
_cell.angle_beta   90.00
_cell.angle_gamma   90.00
#
_symmetry.space_group_name_H-M   'P 1'
#
loop_
_entity.id
_entity.type
_entity.pdbx_description
1 polymer ?
#
loop_
_entity_poly.entity_id
_entity_poly.type
_entity_poly.pdbx_seq_one_letter_code
_entity_poly.pdbx_strand_id
1 'polypeptide(L)'
;MNLETITKAKSFGFSDKQIANLAGKSEQEIREFRRQNDLLPSYRLVDTCAAEFEAYTPYYYSSYDRGDDEIRASETRKVMILGGGPNRIGQGIEFDYCCV
;
A
#
# COMPACT_ATOMS: atom_id res chain seq x y z
N MET A 1 -20.68 9.66 -4.05
CA MET A 1 -19.22 9.78 -3.83
C MET A 1 -18.60 10.25 -5.14
N ASN A 2 -17.79 11.31 -5.12
CA ASN A 2 -17.11 11.82 -6.32
C ASN A 2 -15.74 11.13 -6.45
N LEU A 3 -15.46 10.51 -7.60
CA LEU A 3 -14.23 9.75 -7.84
C LEU A 3 -12.98 10.64 -7.83
N GLU A 4 -13.07 11.85 -8.37
CA GLU A 4 -11.97 12.82 -8.39
C GLU A 4 -11.56 13.21 -6.96
N THR A 5 -12.54 13.51 -6.11
CA THR A 5 -12.29 13.85 -4.70
C THR A 5 -11.63 12.70 -3.95
N ILE A 6 -12.12 11.46 -4.13
CA ILE A 6 -11.54 10.29 -3.48
C ILE A 6 -10.13 10.02 -4.02
N THR A 7 -9.91 10.15 -5.33
CA THR A 7 -8.58 10.01 -5.94
C THR A 7 -7.59 10.99 -5.30
N LYS A 8 -7.96 12.27 -5.17
CA LYS A 8 -7.13 13.29 -4.53
C LYS A 8 -6.89 13.00 -3.04
N ALA A 9 -7.91 12.51 -2.33
CA ALA A 9 -7.74 12.10 -0.94
C ALA A 9 -6.74 10.94 -0.81
N LYS A 10 -6.83 9.93 -1.68
CA LYS A 10 -5.91 8.79 -1.69
C LYS A 10 -4.48 9.21 -2.07
N SER A 11 -4.29 10.13 -3.02
CA SER A 11 -2.96 10.67 -3.36
C SER A 11 -2.34 11.49 -2.23
N PHE A 12 -3.15 12.02 -1.32
CA PHE A 12 -2.69 12.67 -0.08
C PHE A 12 -2.55 11.72 1.12
N GLY A 13 -2.74 10.40 0.92
CA GLY A 13 -2.52 9.40 1.96
C GLY A 13 -3.70 9.17 2.91
N PHE A 14 -4.89 9.69 2.62
CA PHE A 14 -6.07 9.41 3.44
C PHE A 14 -6.44 7.92 3.37
N SER A 15 -6.56 7.28 4.53
CA SER A 15 -7.08 5.91 4.65
C SER A 15 -8.58 5.84 4.32
N ASP A 16 -9.04 4.66 3.93
CA ASP A 16 -10.47 4.44 3.67
C ASP A 16 -11.30 4.72 4.94
N LYS A 17 -10.75 4.39 6.12
CA LYS A 17 -11.33 4.70 7.44
C LYS A 17 -11.48 6.20 7.68
N GLN A 18 -10.48 7.02 7.36
CA GLN A 18 -10.57 8.47 7.51
C GLN A 18 -11.61 9.08 6.56
N ILE A 19 -11.61 8.65 5.29
CA ILE A 19 -12.60 9.10 4.30
C ILE A 19 -14.01 8.71 4.75
N ALA A 20 -14.19 7.48 5.23
CA ALA A 20 -15.45 6.96 5.72
C ALA A 20 -16.01 7.81 6.88
N ASN A 21 -15.16 8.12 7.87
CA ASN A 21 -15.52 8.97 9.00
C ASN A 21 -16.01 10.35 8.52
N LEU A 22 -15.26 11.01 7.64
CA LEU A 22 -15.60 12.34 7.11
C LEU A 22 -16.85 12.34 6.21
N ALA A 23 -17.11 11.23 5.52
CA ALA A 23 -18.23 11.09 4.60
C ALA A 23 -19.52 10.52 5.23
N GLY A 24 -19.50 10.17 6.52
CA GLY A 24 -20.62 9.50 7.19
C GLY A 24 -20.93 8.11 6.59
N LYS A 25 -19.87 7.38 6.22
CA LYS A 25 -19.92 6.08 5.54
C LYS A 25 -19.15 5.02 6.33
N SER A 26 -19.31 3.76 5.97
CA SER A 26 -18.46 2.68 6.45
C SER A 26 -17.16 2.61 5.64
N GLU A 27 -16.09 2.09 6.26
CA GLU A 27 -14.81 1.84 5.57
C GLU A 27 -15.00 0.90 4.38
N GLN A 28 -15.90 -0.09 4.51
CA GLN A 28 -16.19 -1.05 3.47
C GLN A 28 -16.85 -0.41 2.25
N GLU A 29 -17.81 0.51 2.43
CA GLU A 29 -18.40 1.26 1.31
C GLU A 29 -17.34 2.06 0.54
N ILE A 30 -16.39 2.70 1.24
CA ILE A 30 -15.29 3.43 0.58
C ILE A 30 -14.39 2.45 -0.20
N ARG A 31 -14.04 1.33 0.41
CA ARG A 31 -13.19 0.30 -0.21
C ARG A 31 -13.82 -0.29 -1.47
N GLU A 32 -15.11 -0.59 -1.41
CA GLU A 32 -15.89 -1.12 -2.54
C GLU A 32 -16.02 -0.10 -3.65
N PHE A 33 -16.33 1.16 -3.31
CA PHE A 33 -16.36 2.25 -4.27
C PHE A 33 -15.02 2.39 -5.00
N ARG A 34 -13.88 2.35 -4.27
CA ARG A 34 -12.56 2.41 -4.90
C ARG A 34 -12.33 1.24 -5.87
N ARG A 35 -12.65 0.00 -5.46
CA ARG A 35 -12.47 -1.20 -6.28
C ARG A 35 -13.33 -1.16 -7.55
N GLN A 36 -14.57 -0.72 -7.45
CA GLN A 36 -15.47 -0.60 -8.60
C GLN A 36 -15.01 0.43 -9.64
N ASN A 37 -14.17 1.38 -9.24
CA ASN A 37 -13.63 2.43 -10.10
C ASN A 37 -12.14 2.24 -10.42
N ASP A 38 -11.59 1.03 -10.23
CA ASP A 38 -10.17 0.71 -10.42
C ASP A 38 -9.20 1.67 -9.71
N LEU A 39 -9.63 2.26 -8.60
CA LEU A 39 -8.79 3.10 -7.74
C LEU A 39 -8.03 2.22 -6.75
N LEU A 40 -7.08 1.44 -7.26
CA LEU A 40 -6.21 0.56 -6.51
C LEU A 40 -4.85 1.23 -6.27
N PRO A 41 -4.13 0.88 -5.18
CA PRO A 41 -2.74 1.29 -5.06
C PRO A 41 -1.88 0.59 -6.10
N SER A 42 -0.91 1.30 -6.68
CA SER A 42 0.20 0.76 -7.45
C SER A 42 1.41 0.56 -6.54
N TYR A 43 2.39 -0.23 -6.95
CA TYR A 43 3.63 -0.42 -6.20
C TYR A 43 4.83 0.03 -7.03
N ARG A 44 5.72 0.76 -6.37
CA ARG A 44 6.94 1.33 -6.94
C ARG A 44 8.15 0.66 -6.35
N LEU A 45 9.17 0.49 -7.17
CA LEU A 45 10.46 -0.08 -6.81
C LEU A 45 11.37 1.00 -6.23
N VAL A 46 12.14 0.64 -5.22
CA VAL A 46 13.22 1.48 -4.69
C VAL A 46 14.50 1.14 -5.44
N ASP A 47 15.01 2.09 -6.24
CA ASP A 47 16.14 1.88 -7.14
C ASP A 47 17.41 2.69 -6.82
N THR A 48 17.36 3.55 -5.78
CA THR A 48 18.41 4.49 -5.35
C THR A 48 18.77 5.62 -6.33
N CYS A 49 18.25 5.61 -7.56
CA CYS A 49 18.67 6.48 -8.66
C CYS A 49 17.50 7.11 -9.45
N ALA A 50 16.27 7.07 -8.92
CA ALA A 50 15.09 7.67 -9.53
C ALA A 50 14.87 7.20 -10.98
N ALA A 51 14.92 5.89 -11.19
CA ALA A 51 14.76 5.17 -12.44
C ALA A 51 15.85 5.43 -13.50
N GLU A 52 17.01 6.00 -13.15
CA GLU A 52 18.15 6.11 -14.08
C GLU A 52 18.66 4.72 -14.53
N PHE A 53 18.66 3.76 -13.60
CA PHE A 53 19.09 2.39 -13.83
C PHE A 53 18.05 1.39 -13.33
N GLU A 54 18.00 0.21 -13.97
CA GLU A 54 17.12 -0.86 -13.54
C GLU A 54 17.60 -1.46 -12.21
N ALA A 55 16.74 -1.45 -11.20
CA ALA A 55 16.99 -2.16 -9.95
C ALA A 55 16.46 -3.60 -10.03
N TYR A 56 17.28 -4.55 -9.58
CA TYR A 56 16.93 -5.98 -9.58
C TYR A 56 16.34 -6.45 -8.25
N THR A 57 16.63 -5.74 -7.15
CA THR A 57 16.18 -6.11 -5.80
C THR A 57 14.72 -5.72 -5.60
N PRO A 58 13.81 -6.67 -5.28
CA PRO A 58 12.38 -6.40 -5.15
C PRO A 58 12.04 -5.71 -3.82
N TYR A 59 12.38 -4.42 -3.70
CA TYR A 59 12.03 -3.58 -2.55
C TYR A 59 11.00 -2.53 -2.95
N TYR A 60 9.78 -2.67 -2.43
CA TYR A 60 8.60 -1.94 -2.93
C TYR A 60 7.92 -1.09 -1.87
N TYR A 61 7.23 -0.04 -2.31
CA TYR A 61 6.26 0.72 -1.52
C TYR A 61 4.99 0.99 -2.33
N SER A 62 3.84 1.08 -1.64
CA SER A 62 2.56 1.37 -2.29
C SER A 62 2.38 2.87 -2.51
N SER A 63 1.77 3.26 -3.63
CA SER A 63 1.37 4.63 -3.93
C SER A 63 -0.01 4.65 -4.59
N TYR A 64 -0.65 5.83 -4.60
CA TYR A 64 -1.85 6.10 -5.40
C TYR A 64 -1.53 6.99 -6.61
N ASP A 65 -0.25 7.12 -6.94
CA ASP A 65 0.18 7.72 -8.20
C ASP A 65 -0.30 6.86 -9.38
N ARG A 66 -0.94 7.51 -10.35
CA ARG A 66 -1.54 6.85 -11.52
C ARG A 66 -0.50 6.67 -12.60
N GLY A 67 0.44 5.75 -12.35
CA GLY A 67 1.36 5.25 -13.36
C GLY A 67 1.49 3.73 -13.24
N ASP A 68 2.50 3.19 -13.94
CA ASP A 68 2.67 1.74 -14.05
C ASP A 68 2.97 1.07 -12.71
N ASP A 69 2.50 -0.17 -12.56
CA ASP A 69 2.84 -1.03 -11.43
C ASP A 69 4.15 -1.77 -11.75
N GLU A 70 5.16 -1.61 -10.90
CA GLU A 70 6.52 -2.15 -11.12
C GLU A 70 6.70 -3.54 -10.49
N ILE A 71 5.60 -4.15 -10.01
CA ILE A 71 5.63 -5.52 -9.49
C ILE A 71 6.01 -6.51 -10.60
N ARG A 72 7.02 -7.32 -10.28
CA ARG A 72 7.37 -8.50 -11.07
C ARG A 72 6.51 -9.67 -10.60
N ALA A 73 5.46 -9.96 -11.36
CA ALA A 73 4.58 -11.11 -11.08
C ALA A 73 5.38 -12.43 -11.12
N SER A 74 4.98 -13.39 -10.29
CA SER A 74 5.55 -14.73 -10.29
C SER A 74 4.45 -15.73 -9.94
N GLU A 75 4.43 -16.82 -10.70
CA GLU A 75 3.48 -17.94 -10.56
C GLU A 75 3.85 -18.91 -9.42
N THR A 76 5.00 -18.71 -8.79
CA THR A 76 5.42 -19.54 -7.65
C THR A 76 4.51 -19.30 -6.45
N ARG A 77 4.16 -20.34 -5.70
CA ARG A 77 3.46 -20.19 -4.42
C ARG A 77 4.32 -19.38 -3.45
N LYS A 78 3.73 -18.38 -2.81
CA LYS A 78 4.41 -17.45 -1.89
C LYS A 78 3.86 -17.60 -0.48
N VAL A 79 4.72 -17.41 0.52
CA VAL A 79 4.35 -17.28 1.93
C VAL A 79 4.52 -15.81 2.31
N MET A 80 3.52 -15.22 2.97
CA MET A 80 3.57 -13.85 3.47
C MET A 80 3.92 -13.87 4.95
N ILE A 81 4.97 -13.14 5.32
CA ILE A 81 5.36 -12.89 6.71
C ILE A 81 4.90 -11.47 7.05
N LEU A 82 4.11 -11.32 8.11
CA LEU A 82 3.62 -10.03 8.60
C LEU A 82 4.42 -9.63 9.85
N GLY A 83 5.20 -8.56 9.74
CA GLY A 83 5.97 -8.03 10.88
C GLY A 83 5.11 -7.33 11.94
N GLY A 84 5.71 -7.06 13.10
CA GLY A 84 5.03 -6.45 14.25
C GLY A 84 4.79 -4.93 14.17
N GLY A 85 5.43 -4.24 13.21
CA GLY A 85 5.45 -2.78 13.15
C GLY A 85 6.44 -2.16 14.13
N PRO A 86 6.21 -0.94 14.63
CA PRO A 86 7.14 -0.26 15.53
C PRO A 86 7.26 -0.96 16.89
N ASN A 87 8.49 -1.05 17.42
CA ASN A 87 8.77 -1.61 18.74
C ASN A 87 8.01 -0.83 19.84
N ARG A 88 7.48 -1.58 20.81
CA ARG A 88 6.80 -1.05 22.01
C ARG A 88 7.03 -1.97 23.20
N ILE A 89 6.78 -1.50 24.42
CA ILE A 89 6.89 -2.35 25.62
C ILE A 89 6.00 -3.59 25.43
N GLY A 90 6.60 -4.79 25.55
CA GLY A 90 5.94 -6.07 25.31
C GLY A 90 5.92 -6.53 23.84
N GLN A 91 6.46 -5.75 22.91
CA GLN A 91 6.72 -6.13 21.52
C GLN A 91 8.09 -5.59 21.07
N GLY A 92 9.15 -6.33 21.39
CA GLY A 92 10.53 -5.97 21.07
C GLY A 92 11.14 -6.73 19.90
N ILE A 93 12.47 -6.70 19.83
CA ILE A 93 13.28 -7.33 18.77
C ILE A 93 13.11 -8.84 18.69
N GLU A 94 12.65 -9.48 19.76
CA GLU A 94 12.34 -10.90 19.79
C GLU A 94 11.35 -11.31 18.69
N PHE A 95 10.41 -10.44 18.33
CA PHE A 95 9.46 -10.70 17.25
C PHE A 95 10.06 -10.51 15.86
N ASP A 96 11.02 -9.59 15.71
CA ASP A 96 11.78 -9.42 14.47
C ASP A 96 12.67 -10.64 14.23
N TYR A 97 13.34 -11.16 15.28
CA TYR A 97 14.11 -12.40 15.21
C TYR A 97 13.28 -13.61 14.76
N CYS A 98 12.00 -13.70 15.14
CA CYS A 98 11.12 -14.78 14.67
C CYS A 98 10.69 -14.63 13.19
N CYS A 99 10.80 -13.43 12.61
CA CYS A 99 10.43 -13.16 11.23
C CYS A 99 11.60 -13.29 10.24
N VAL A 100 12.85 -13.36 10.74
CA VAL A 100 14.09 -13.54 9.97
C VAL A 100 14.44 -15.02 9.83
#